data_AF-A0A368JWC1-F1
#
_entry.id   AF-A0A368JWC1-F1
#
_cell.length_a   1.000
_cell.length_b   1.000
_cell.length_c   1.000
_cell.angle_alpha   90.00
_cell.angle_beta   90.00
_cell.angle_gamma   90.00
#
_symmetry.space_group_name_H-M   'P 1'
#
loop_
_entity.id
_entity.type
_entity.pdbx_description
1 polymer ?
#
loop_
_entity_poly.entity_id
_entity_poly.type
_entity_poly.pdbx_seq_one_letter_code
_entity_poly.pdbx_strand_id
1 'polypeptide(L)'
;MKTMLLFILGILLLTATEIAKVYFIMPMPGSQEAETIDFAYWIHQNSWFIRIAGWLLIAYPTYRLLAAPKRVGRKTVVLALLAVYGVVFYLFNFRFLAEKMFYQPKETVMLDLKASKIPADKVVLGLVVNGQARAYPIQFIGYHHQVRDTVGGEPVMITYCTVCRTGRVFRPLVGDKIEEFRLVGMDHFNAMFEDKTTGSWWRQVNGEAIAGPLKGQYLPGFQAEQMTLQAWTELHPETLVLQPDSTFKEQYASMEPYEKGKVKRKLTGRDSLSWKPKSWVVGVERNQAARAYDWSQLLKQKITNDSLAGTPLLLMVASDSATFHVWNRNVNGQVLHFTVDSTDSFRDRETGSVWNRHGVCTEGLLKGKKLARIPATQEYLHSWETFHPATTRYL
;
A
#
# COMPACT_ATOMS: atom_id res chain seq x y z
N MET A 1 16.95 42.65 -24.00
CA MET A 1 15.79 42.23 -23.18
C MET A 1 15.21 40.91 -23.69
N LYS A 2 14.85 40.82 -24.98
CA LYS A 2 14.31 39.60 -25.62
C LYS A 2 15.12 38.31 -25.38
N THR A 3 16.45 38.34 -25.52
CA THR A 3 17.31 37.15 -25.30
C THR A 3 17.30 36.65 -23.85
N MET A 4 17.31 37.56 -22.87
CA MET A 4 17.26 37.18 -21.45
C MET A 4 15.88 36.61 -21.09
N LEU A 5 14.81 37.19 -21.64
CA LEU A 5 13.46 36.68 -21.44
C LEU A 5 13.30 35.25 -22.00
N LEU A 6 13.76 34.98 -23.23
CA LEU A 6 13.72 33.63 -23.81
C LEU A 6 14.53 32.62 -22.99
N PHE A 7 15.71 33.02 -22.50
CA PHE A 7 16.50 32.19 -21.59
C PHE A 7 15.73 31.86 -20.31
N ILE A 8 15.16 32.87 -19.64
CA ILE A 8 14.38 32.69 -18.41
C ILE A 8 13.17 31.79 -18.65
N LEU A 9 12.41 32.01 -19.72
CA LEU A 9 11.25 31.19 -20.06
C LEU A 9 11.63 29.72 -20.28
N GLY A 10 12.73 29.45 -20.98
CA GLY A 10 13.21 28.08 -21.18
C GLY A 10 13.71 27.43 -19.90
N ILE A 11 14.42 28.16 -19.03
CA ILE A 11 14.80 27.67 -17.70
C ILE A 11 13.57 27.35 -16.84
N LEU A 12 12.55 28.22 -16.86
CA LEU A 12 11.30 28.00 -16.14
C LEU A 12 10.55 26.78 -16.67
N LEU A 13 10.46 26.62 -17.99
CA LEU A 13 9.83 25.44 -18.62
C LEU A 13 10.54 24.15 -18.18
N LEU A 14 11.87 24.11 -18.28
CA LEU A 14 12.67 22.95 -17.88
C LEU A 14 12.47 22.64 -16.38
N THR A 15 12.64 23.66 -15.53
CA THR A 15 12.50 23.55 -14.07
C THR A 15 11.10 23.08 -13.67
N ALA A 16 10.05 23.70 -14.23
CA ALA A 16 8.66 23.36 -13.95
C ALA A 16 8.34 21.92 -14.37
N THR A 17 8.89 21.47 -15.50
CA THR A 17 8.71 20.09 -15.98
C THR A 17 9.31 19.08 -15.00
N GLU A 18 10.54 19.31 -14.52
CA GLU A 18 11.16 18.40 -13.55
C GLU A 18 10.39 18.35 -12.23
N ILE A 19 9.91 19.50 -11.75
CA ILE A 19 9.11 19.58 -10.53
C ILE A 19 7.77 18.85 -10.72
N ALA A 20 7.06 19.13 -11.81
CA ALA A 20 5.74 18.58 -12.08
C ALA A 20 5.74 17.05 -12.19
N LYS A 21 6.78 16.46 -12.79
CA LYS A 21 6.95 15.00 -12.89
C LYS A 21 6.85 14.26 -11.55
N VAL A 22 7.26 14.91 -10.47
CA VAL A 22 7.28 14.32 -9.13
C VAL A 22 6.13 14.87 -8.29
N TYR A 23 5.82 16.16 -8.41
CA TYR A 23 4.81 16.83 -7.60
C TYR A 23 3.45 16.14 -7.65
N PHE A 24 2.97 15.75 -8.84
CA PHE A 24 1.64 15.14 -9.00
C PHE A 24 1.55 13.67 -8.55
N ILE A 25 2.68 13.00 -8.34
CA ILE A 25 2.72 11.57 -7.99
C ILE A 25 3.38 11.31 -6.62
N MET A 26 3.63 12.36 -5.85
CA MET A 26 4.20 12.27 -4.51
C MET A 26 3.31 13.06 -3.54
N PRO A 27 3.35 12.80 -2.22
CA PRO A 27 2.44 13.42 -1.25
C PRO A 27 2.82 14.87 -0.92
N MET A 28 2.86 15.71 -1.94
CA MET A 28 3.07 17.15 -1.83
C MET A 28 1.74 17.85 -1.50
N PRO A 29 1.75 19.02 -0.84
CA PRO A 29 0.52 19.74 -0.51
C PRO A 29 -0.37 19.93 -1.74
N GLY A 30 -1.63 19.48 -1.66
CA GLY A 30 -2.65 19.57 -2.71
C GLY A 30 -2.57 18.54 -3.85
N SER A 31 -1.43 17.85 -4.03
CA SER A 31 -1.24 16.94 -5.17
C SER A 31 -2.09 15.66 -5.12
N GLN A 32 -2.47 15.22 -3.93
CA GLN A 32 -3.15 13.94 -3.69
C GLN A 32 -4.67 14.10 -3.47
N GLU A 33 -5.18 15.32 -3.68
CA GLU A 33 -6.60 15.67 -3.48
C GLU A 33 -7.30 16.00 -4.81
N ALA A 34 -6.54 16.12 -5.89
CA ALA A 34 -7.03 16.49 -7.22
C ALA A 34 -6.81 15.37 -8.24
N GLU A 35 -7.79 15.20 -9.14
CA GLU A 35 -7.74 14.26 -10.25
C GLU A 35 -6.71 14.69 -11.31
N THR A 36 -5.45 14.37 -11.06
CA THR A 36 -4.31 14.81 -11.89
C THR A 36 -3.58 13.65 -12.56
N ILE A 37 -4.05 12.41 -12.38
CA ILE A 37 -3.33 11.21 -12.81
C ILE A 37 -3.04 11.18 -14.31
N ASP A 38 -4.00 11.52 -15.16
CA ASP A 38 -3.83 11.52 -16.61
C ASP A 38 -2.81 12.59 -17.06
N PHE A 39 -2.84 13.75 -16.41
CA PHE A 39 -1.87 14.82 -16.66
C PHE A 39 -0.47 14.43 -16.18
N ALA A 40 -0.36 13.85 -14.98
CA ALA A 40 0.89 13.36 -14.42
C ALA A 40 1.53 12.30 -15.32
N TYR A 41 0.72 11.36 -15.82
CA TYR A 41 1.15 10.34 -16.77
C TYR A 41 1.62 10.95 -18.10
N TRP A 42 0.88 11.93 -18.63
CA TRP A 42 1.29 12.64 -19.84
C TRP A 42 2.64 13.34 -19.67
N ILE A 43 2.88 14.05 -18.56
CA ILE A 43 4.18 14.66 -18.27
C ILE A 43 5.27 13.58 -18.17
N HIS A 44 4.98 12.47 -17.49
CA HIS A 44 5.93 11.37 -17.35
C HIS A 44 6.45 10.90 -18.71
N GLN A 45 5.52 10.57 -19.62
CA GLN A 45 5.85 10.05 -20.96
C GLN A 45 6.47 11.10 -21.88
N ASN A 46 6.08 12.37 -21.76
CA ASN A 46 6.52 13.42 -22.68
C ASN A 46 7.67 14.28 -22.16
N SER A 47 8.16 14.03 -20.94
CA SER A 47 9.17 14.86 -20.29
C SER A 47 10.45 15.04 -21.12
N TRP A 48 10.86 14.02 -21.87
CA TRP A 48 12.05 14.11 -22.71
C TRP A 48 11.85 15.05 -23.91
N PHE A 49 10.68 15.07 -24.53
CA PHE A 49 10.35 16.01 -25.60
C PHE A 49 10.35 17.45 -25.07
N ILE A 50 9.74 17.66 -23.89
CA ILE A 50 9.72 18.97 -23.23
C ILE A 50 11.15 19.43 -22.90
N ARG A 51 12.02 18.51 -22.45
CA ARG A 51 13.45 18.79 -22.24
C ARG A 51 14.15 19.22 -23.52
N ILE A 52 13.98 18.49 -24.62
CA ILE A 52 14.60 18.84 -25.90
C ILE A 52 14.13 20.24 -26.34
N ALA A 53 12.82 20.49 -26.30
CA ALA A 53 12.28 21.80 -26.63
C ALA A 53 12.85 22.91 -25.73
N GLY A 54 12.93 22.67 -24.42
CA GLY A 54 13.51 23.60 -23.45
C GLY A 54 15.00 23.87 -23.71
N TRP A 55 15.79 22.83 -23.99
CA TRP A 55 17.21 22.96 -24.32
C TRP A 55 17.44 23.73 -25.62
N LEU A 56 16.65 23.45 -26.66
CA LEU A 56 16.69 24.20 -27.91
C LEU A 56 16.33 25.68 -27.69
N LEU A 57 15.32 25.95 -26.86
CA LEU A 57 14.89 27.30 -26.53
C LEU A 57 15.99 28.11 -25.82
N ILE A 58 16.79 27.48 -24.95
CA ILE A 58 17.86 28.17 -24.21
C ILE A 58 19.23 28.14 -24.88
N ALA A 59 19.49 27.26 -25.86
CA ALA A 59 20.80 27.09 -26.47
C ALA A 59 21.37 28.39 -27.05
N TYR A 60 20.66 29.01 -27.99
CA TYR A 60 21.10 30.27 -28.61
C TYR A 60 21.13 31.46 -27.63
N PRO A 61 20.11 31.68 -26.78
CA PRO A 61 20.17 32.70 -25.74
C PRO A 61 21.37 32.55 -24.79
N THR A 62 21.67 31.33 -24.34
CA THR A 62 22.81 31.04 -23.45
C THR A 62 24.12 31.43 -24.12
N TYR A 63 24.34 30.96 -25.35
CA TYR A 63 25.53 31.32 -26.13
C TYR A 63 25.68 32.84 -26.27
N ARG A 64 24.62 33.55 -26.70
CA ARG A 64 24.65 35.02 -26.87
C ARG A 64 24.91 35.77 -25.57
N LEU A 65 24.35 35.32 -24.46
CA LEU A 65 24.51 35.97 -23.15
C LEU A 65 25.91 35.76 -22.56
N LEU A 66 26.50 34.57 -22.75
CA LEU A 66 27.84 34.24 -22.27
C LEU A 66 28.95 34.80 -23.17
N ALA A 67 28.73 34.88 -24.49
CA ALA A 67 29.68 35.45 -25.45
C ALA A 67 29.75 36.99 -25.40
N ALA A 68 28.78 37.67 -24.78
CA ALA A 68 28.75 39.13 -24.73
C ALA A 68 29.96 39.71 -23.95
N PRO A 69 30.72 40.66 -24.54
CA PRO A 69 31.84 41.30 -23.85
C PRO A 69 31.35 42.25 -22.73
N LYS A 70 32.14 42.35 -21.65
CA LYS A 70 31.99 43.33 -20.54
C LYS A 70 30.62 43.31 -19.80
N ARG A 71 30.01 42.15 -19.60
CA ARG A 71 28.75 41.99 -18.82
C ARG A 71 28.80 40.90 -17.75
N VAL A 72 29.75 41.00 -16.82
CA VAL A 72 30.02 39.97 -15.78
C VAL A 72 28.75 39.61 -15.00
N GLY A 73 28.00 40.60 -14.48
CA GLY A 73 26.79 40.31 -13.69
C GLY A 73 25.72 39.50 -14.43
N ARG A 74 25.54 39.71 -15.75
CA ARG A 74 24.59 38.90 -16.54
C ARG A 74 25.07 37.47 -16.74
N LYS A 75 26.38 37.27 -16.92
CA LYS A 75 26.96 35.93 -17.02
C LYS A 75 26.79 35.17 -15.72
N THR A 76 27.02 35.83 -14.59
CA THR A 76 26.80 35.25 -13.25
C THR A 76 25.35 34.79 -13.09
N VAL A 77 24.36 35.61 -13.47
CA VAL A 77 22.94 35.22 -13.41
C VAL A 77 22.62 34.02 -14.30
N VAL A 78 23.12 33.99 -15.54
CA VAL A 78 22.90 32.85 -16.46
C VAL A 78 23.50 31.57 -15.90
N LEU A 79 24.75 31.61 -15.43
CA LEU A 79 25.42 30.44 -14.84
C LEU A 79 24.74 29.98 -13.56
N ALA A 80 24.29 30.92 -12.70
CA ALA A 80 23.55 30.60 -11.49
C ALA A 80 22.22 29.90 -11.82
N LEU A 81 21.45 30.39 -12.80
CA LEU A 81 20.19 29.77 -13.21
C LEU A 81 20.38 28.39 -13.83
N LEU A 82 21.44 28.19 -14.63
CA LEU A 82 21.81 26.87 -15.15
C LEU A 82 22.19 25.90 -14.03
N ALA A 83 22.96 26.37 -13.04
CA ALA A 83 23.35 25.57 -11.89
C ALA A 83 22.13 25.18 -11.03
N VAL A 84 21.23 26.13 -10.76
CA VAL A 84 19.96 25.86 -10.07
C VAL A 84 19.14 24.82 -10.82
N TYR A 85 18.98 24.97 -12.13
CA TYR A 85 18.29 23.96 -12.93
C TYR A 85 18.98 22.59 -12.86
N GLY A 86 20.32 22.54 -12.93
CA GLY A 86 21.08 21.29 -12.76
C GLY A 86 20.82 20.61 -11.41
N VAL A 87 20.72 21.38 -10.33
CA VAL A 87 20.34 20.88 -9.00
C VAL A 87 18.91 20.35 -9.00
N VAL A 88 17.95 21.09 -9.56
CA VAL A 88 16.54 20.64 -9.67
C VAL A 88 16.47 19.36 -10.49
N PHE A 89 17.11 19.31 -11.65
CA PHE A 89 17.17 18.12 -12.50
C PHE A 89 17.70 16.92 -11.72
N TYR A 90 18.81 17.09 -10.98
CA TYR A 90 19.37 16.02 -10.16
C TYR A 90 18.40 15.54 -9.09
N LEU A 91 17.83 16.47 -8.30
CA LEU A 91 16.93 16.11 -7.21
C LEU A 91 15.69 15.36 -7.71
N PHE A 92 15.06 15.83 -8.78
CA PHE A 92 13.79 15.30 -9.29
C PHE A 92 13.95 14.05 -10.17
N ASN A 93 15.16 13.73 -10.66
CA ASN A 93 15.41 12.52 -11.45
C ASN A 93 16.20 11.45 -10.72
N PHE A 94 16.85 11.78 -9.59
CA PHE A 94 17.71 10.82 -8.90
C PHE A 94 17.47 10.72 -7.39
N ARG A 95 16.79 11.70 -6.77
CA ARG A 95 16.59 11.71 -5.31
C ARG A 95 15.14 11.58 -4.87
N PHE A 96 14.22 12.27 -5.54
CA PHE A 96 12.81 12.35 -5.14
C PHE A 96 11.88 11.35 -5.86
N LEU A 97 12.44 10.45 -6.68
CA LEU A 97 11.69 9.34 -7.24
C LEU A 97 11.36 8.31 -6.16
N ALA A 98 10.14 7.78 -6.16
CA ALA A 98 9.68 6.83 -5.16
C ALA A 98 10.60 5.60 -5.05
N GLU A 99 11.02 5.02 -6.17
CA GLU A 99 11.98 3.90 -6.24
C GLU A 99 13.38 4.20 -5.67
N LYS A 100 13.76 5.48 -5.53
CA LYS A 100 15.02 5.93 -4.92
C LYS A 100 14.88 6.28 -3.44
N MET A 101 13.64 6.40 -2.96
CA MET A 101 13.30 6.57 -1.56
C MET A 101 13.05 5.21 -0.88
N PHE A 102 12.46 4.27 -1.63
CA PHE A 102 12.11 2.93 -1.18
C PHE A 102 12.68 1.90 -2.13
N TYR A 103 13.87 1.39 -1.78
CA TYR A 103 14.53 0.35 -2.56
C TYR A 103 13.80 -0.98 -2.39
N GLN A 104 13.88 -1.86 -3.38
CA GLN A 104 13.46 -3.26 -3.22
C GLN A 104 14.49 -4.03 -2.36
N PRO A 105 14.11 -5.17 -1.74
CA PRO A 105 15.07 -6.04 -1.08
C PRO A 105 16.17 -6.47 -2.05
N LYS A 106 17.42 -6.54 -1.59
CA LYS A 106 18.51 -7.15 -2.36
C LYS A 106 18.47 -8.67 -2.27
N GLU A 107 18.02 -9.17 -1.12
CA GLU A 107 17.84 -10.59 -0.86
C GLU A 107 16.45 -10.84 -0.28
N THR A 108 15.79 -11.90 -0.74
CA THR A 108 14.52 -12.37 -0.17
C THR A 108 14.77 -13.73 0.45
N VAL A 109 14.98 -13.76 1.77
CA VAL A 109 15.28 -14.97 2.52
C VAL A 109 14.04 -15.41 3.29
N MET A 110 13.60 -16.64 3.03
CA MET A 110 12.49 -17.30 3.72
C MET A 110 13.05 -18.40 4.62
N LEU A 111 12.76 -18.32 5.92
CA LEU A 111 13.17 -19.34 6.90
C LEU A 111 11.93 -19.99 7.53
N ASP A 112 12.06 -21.26 7.91
CA ASP A 112 11.07 -21.90 8.76
C ASP A 112 11.02 -21.25 10.17
N LEU A 113 10.00 -21.62 10.95
CA LEU A 113 9.81 -21.07 12.29
C LEU A 113 10.93 -21.39 13.28
N LYS A 114 11.65 -22.50 13.11
CA LYS A 114 12.74 -22.89 14.03
C LYS A 114 13.98 -22.02 13.81
N ALA A 115 14.22 -21.62 12.56
CA ALA A 115 15.35 -20.78 12.17
C ALA A 115 15.03 -19.27 12.21
N SER A 116 13.75 -18.90 12.09
CA SER A 116 13.29 -17.52 12.14
C SER A 116 13.52 -16.88 13.51
N LYS A 117 14.01 -15.64 13.52
CA LYS A 117 14.16 -14.82 14.74
C LYS A 117 13.10 -13.72 14.85
N ILE A 118 12.07 -13.77 14.01
CA ILE A 118 10.98 -12.79 14.03
C ILE A 118 10.12 -13.02 15.27
N PRO A 119 9.90 -11.99 16.13
CA PRO A 119 9.07 -12.13 17.31
C PRO A 119 7.62 -12.52 16.97
N ALA A 120 7.02 -13.35 17.83
CA ALA A 120 5.68 -13.89 17.61
C ALA A 120 4.56 -12.83 17.64
N ASP A 121 4.79 -11.68 18.29
CA ASP A 121 3.84 -10.56 18.38
C ASP A 121 3.85 -9.65 17.14
N LYS A 122 4.76 -9.87 16.18
CA LYS A 122 4.83 -9.09 14.94
C LYS A 122 3.61 -9.30 14.08
N VAL A 123 3.10 -8.25 13.46
CA VAL A 123 1.99 -8.36 12.50
C VAL A 123 2.55 -8.77 11.15
N VAL A 124 2.01 -9.86 10.61
CA VAL A 124 2.37 -10.39 9.30
C VAL A 124 1.19 -10.27 8.34
N LEU A 125 1.51 -10.09 7.06
CA LEU A 125 0.60 -10.44 5.98
C LEU A 125 0.89 -11.89 5.59
N GLY A 126 -0.05 -12.79 5.81
CA GLY A 126 0.05 -14.20 5.48
C GLY A 126 -0.69 -14.53 4.18
N LEU A 127 -0.16 -15.45 3.38
CA LEU A 127 -0.90 -16.07 2.28
C LEU A 127 -0.59 -17.57 2.17
N VAL A 128 -1.53 -18.30 1.56
CA VAL A 128 -1.37 -19.72 1.22
C VAL A 128 -1.65 -19.90 -0.27
N VAL A 129 -0.71 -20.53 -0.97
CA VAL A 129 -0.86 -20.85 -2.40
C VAL A 129 -0.43 -22.28 -2.62
N ASN A 130 -1.30 -23.08 -3.25
CA ASN A 130 -1.07 -24.50 -3.54
C ASN A 130 -0.53 -25.28 -2.31
N GLY A 131 -1.10 -25.01 -1.12
CA GLY A 131 -0.74 -25.66 0.13
C GLY A 131 0.55 -25.14 0.81
N GLN A 132 1.25 -24.16 0.23
CA GLN A 132 2.42 -23.54 0.87
C GLN A 132 2.05 -22.21 1.52
N ALA A 133 2.30 -22.11 2.83
CA ALA A 133 2.10 -20.90 3.60
C ALA A 133 3.36 -20.01 3.63
N ARG A 134 3.14 -18.69 3.62
CA ARG A 134 4.18 -17.66 3.79
C ARG A 134 3.68 -16.55 4.71
N ALA A 135 4.58 -16.00 5.50
CA ALA A 135 4.34 -14.86 6.37
C ALA A 135 5.34 -13.73 6.08
N TYR A 136 4.83 -12.52 5.86
CA TYR A 136 5.62 -11.34 5.55
C TYR A 136 5.40 -10.28 6.63
N PRO A 137 6.36 -10.03 7.53
CA PRO A 137 6.24 -8.98 8.53
C PRO A 137 5.98 -7.61 7.89
N ILE A 138 4.94 -6.90 8.35
CA ILE A 138 4.54 -5.60 7.80
C ILE A 138 5.67 -4.59 7.90
N GLN A 139 6.48 -4.65 8.94
CA GLN A 139 7.71 -3.88 9.11
C GLN A 139 8.62 -3.90 7.86
N PHE A 140 8.77 -5.05 7.20
CA PHE A 140 9.68 -5.19 6.06
C PHE A 140 9.00 -4.79 4.76
N ILE A 141 7.83 -5.37 4.47
CA ILE A 141 7.08 -5.06 3.24
C ILE A 141 6.59 -3.62 3.21
N GLY A 142 6.37 -3.00 4.36
CA GLY A 142 5.98 -1.60 4.49
C GLY A 142 7.11 -0.63 4.13
N TYR A 143 8.38 -0.97 4.38
CA TYR A 143 9.50 -0.15 3.90
C TYR A 143 9.66 -0.28 2.39
N HIS A 144 9.65 -1.51 1.87
CA HIS A 144 9.89 -1.76 0.45
C HIS A 144 8.71 -1.41 -0.45
N HIS A 145 7.50 -1.32 0.11
CA HIS A 145 6.21 -1.23 -0.58
C HIS A 145 5.87 -2.43 -1.49
N GLN A 146 6.87 -3.17 -1.98
CA GLN A 146 6.73 -4.43 -2.69
C GLN A 146 7.85 -5.41 -2.36
N VAL A 147 7.53 -6.70 -2.31
CA VAL A 147 8.47 -7.83 -2.27
C VAL A 147 8.02 -8.88 -3.28
N ARG A 148 8.97 -9.46 -4.00
CA ARG A 148 8.73 -10.55 -4.96
C ARG A 148 9.05 -11.88 -4.32
N ASP A 149 8.22 -12.88 -4.57
CA ASP A 149 8.43 -14.24 -4.10
C ASP A 149 7.80 -15.24 -5.08
N THR A 150 8.06 -16.53 -4.87
CA THR A 150 7.37 -17.65 -5.52
C THR A 150 6.80 -18.58 -4.45
N VAL A 151 5.48 -18.72 -4.41
CA VAL A 151 4.77 -19.48 -3.37
C VAL A 151 3.94 -20.58 -4.02
N GLY A 152 4.21 -21.83 -3.66
CA GLY A 152 3.49 -22.97 -4.26
C GLY A 152 3.64 -23.05 -5.78
N GLY A 153 4.75 -22.55 -6.33
CA GLY A 153 5.01 -22.48 -7.78
C GLY A 153 4.47 -21.23 -8.49
N GLU A 154 3.72 -20.37 -7.79
CA GLU A 154 3.14 -19.17 -8.38
C GLU A 154 3.99 -17.93 -8.06
N PRO A 155 4.29 -17.06 -9.05
CA PRO A 155 4.92 -15.78 -8.80
C PRO A 155 3.94 -14.86 -8.05
N VAL A 156 4.43 -14.20 -7.01
CA VAL A 156 3.63 -13.28 -6.20
C VAL A 156 4.33 -11.94 -6.01
N MET A 157 3.54 -10.87 -5.99
CA MET A 157 3.95 -9.52 -5.60
C MET A 157 3.21 -9.14 -4.33
N ILE A 158 3.92 -9.16 -3.21
CA ILE A 158 3.42 -8.75 -1.91
C ILE A 158 3.59 -7.25 -1.80
N THR A 159 2.51 -6.52 -1.56
CA THR A 159 2.53 -5.05 -1.49
C THR A 159 1.97 -4.54 -0.18
N TYR A 160 2.49 -3.41 0.27
CA TYR A 160 1.96 -2.73 1.45
C TYR A 160 2.05 -1.20 1.30
N CYS A 161 0.90 -0.52 1.33
CA CYS A 161 0.84 0.95 1.34
C CYS A 161 0.83 1.45 2.79
N THR A 162 1.93 2.07 3.24
CA THR A 162 2.05 2.61 4.61
C THR A 162 1.22 3.87 4.87
N VAL A 163 0.80 4.58 3.83
CA VAL A 163 -0.11 5.75 3.95
C VAL A 163 -1.59 5.32 3.93
N CYS A 164 -1.86 4.07 3.54
CA CYS A 164 -3.20 3.45 3.50
C CYS A 164 -3.43 2.47 4.65
N ARG A 165 -2.34 1.93 5.22
CA ARG A 165 -2.31 0.76 6.12
C ARG A 165 -2.71 -0.56 5.46
N THR A 166 -2.61 -0.65 4.15
CA THR A 166 -3.26 -1.74 3.41
C THR A 166 -2.27 -2.67 2.74
N GLY A 167 -2.37 -3.98 3.04
CA GLY A 167 -1.63 -5.05 2.36
C GLY A 167 -2.45 -5.68 1.22
N ARG A 168 -1.81 -5.93 0.08
CA ARG A 168 -2.41 -6.64 -1.07
C ARG A 168 -1.37 -7.57 -1.70
N VAL A 169 -1.84 -8.69 -2.24
CA VAL A 169 -0.98 -9.65 -2.91
C VAL A 169 -1.54 -9.91 -4.30
N PHE A 170 -0.69 -9.79 -5.32
CA PHE A 170 -1.09 -9.95 -6.72
C PHE A 170 -0.23 -11.01 -7.40
N ARG A 171 -0.80 -11.65 -8.41
CA ARG A 171 -0.03 -12.26 -9.50
C ARG A 171 0.56 -11.13 -10.33
N PRO A 172 1.88 -11.04 -10.48
CA PRO A 172 2.50 -9.99 -11.27
C PRO A 172 2.47 -10.34 -12.76
N LEU A 173 1.27 -10.51 -13.29
CA LEU A 173 1.04 -10.87 -14.69
C LEU A 173 0.47 -9.66 -15.43
N VAL A 174 1.08 -9.35 -16.57
CA VAL A 174 0.52 -8.43 -17.56
C VAL A 174 0.24 -9.23 -18.82
N GLY A 175 -1.05 -9.44 -19.10
CA GLY A 175 -1.48 -10.53 -19.97
C GLY A 175 -1.07 -11.88 -19.37
N ASP A 176 -0.43 -12.73 -20.16
CA ASP A 176 0.01 -14.08 -19.73
C ASP A 176 1.50 -14.12 -19.33
N LYS A 177 2.15 -12.97 -19.15
CA LYS A 177 3.60 -12.91 -18.87
C LYS A 177 3.88 -12.36 -17.47
N ILE A 178 4.87 -12.97 -16.81
CA ILE A 178 5.44 -12.43 -15.57
C ILE A 178 6.09 -11.09 -15.88
N GLU A 179 5.78 -10.10 -15.05
CA GLU A 179 6.15 -8.71 -15.25
C GLU A 179 6.94 -8.14 -14.07
N GLU A 180 7.87 -7.24 -14.40
CA GLU A 180 8.62 -6.45 -13.44
C GLU A 180 7.88 -5.13 -13.18
N PHE A 181 7.73 -4.76 -11.90
CA PHE A 181 7.16 -3.46 -11.56
C PHE A 181 8.11 -2.64 -10.71
N ARG A 182 8.13 -1.33 -10.96
CA ARG A 182 8.79 -0.34 -10.09
C ARG A 182 7.75 0.50 -9.36
N LEU A 183 8.10 0.98 -8.17
CA LEU A 183 7.26 1.94 -7.45
C LEU A 183 7.39 3.31 -8.12
N VAL A 184 6.30 3.86 -8.65
CA VAL A 184 6.34 5.13 -9.38
C VAL A 184 5.99 6.32 -8.48
N GLY A 185 5.07 6.14 -7.54
CA GLY A 185 4.57 7.22 -6.70
C GLY A 185 3.28 6.83 -5.99
N MET A 186 2.38 7.79 -5.83
CA MET A 186 1.04 7.59 -5.29
C MET A 186 0.00 8.50 -5.94
N ASP A 187 -1.23 8.01 -5.97
CA ASP A 187 -2.45 8.71 -6.38
C ASP A 187 -3.48 8.56 -5.26
N HIS A 188 -4.11 9.68 -4.86
CA HIS A 188 -4.99 9.73 -3.69
C HIS A 188 -4.41 9.03 -2.45
N PHE A 189 -3.13 9.29 -2.17
CA PHE A 189 -2.37 8.66 -1.08
C PHE A 189 -2.20 7.14 -1.18
N ASN A 190 -2.59 6.49 -2.29
CA ASN A 190 -2.35 5.08 -2.54
C ASN A 190 -1.15 4.85 -3.45
N ALA A 191 -0.29 3.89 -3.06
CA ALA A 191 0.90 3.55 -3.84
C ALA A 191 0.55 3.10 -5.26
N MET A 192 1.38 3.49 -6.22
CA MET A 192 1.27 3.09 -7.62
C MET A 192 2.54 2.38 -8.08
N PHE A 193 2.34 1.36 -8.90
CA PHE A 193 3.41 0.61 -9.55
C PHE A 193 3.37 0.80 -11.06
N GLU A 194 4.52 0.85 -11.71
CA GLU A 194 4.62 0.87 -13.17
C GLU A 194 5.16 -0.48 -13.66
N ASP A 195 4.46 -1.11 -14.60
CA ASP A 195 4.98 -2.28 -15.29
C ASP A 195 6.02 -1.90 -16.35
N LYS A 196 7.06 -2.73 -16.50
CA LYS A 196 8.18 -2.42 -17.39
C LYS A 196 7.82 -2.54 -18.87
N THR A 197 6.96 -3.48 -19.25
CA THR A 197 6.67 -3.76 -20.67
C THR A 197 5.83 -2.67 -21.33
N THR A 198 4.77 -2.21 -20.68
CA THR A 198 3.81 -1.25 -21.25
C THR A 198 3.92 0.14 -20.63
N GLY A 199 4.53 0.26 -19.44
CA GLY A 199 4.60 1.51 -18.71
C GLY A 199 3.23 1.97 -18.20
N SER A 200 2.29 1.06 -17.95
CA SER A 200 1.00 1.39 -17.33
C SER A 200 1.17 1.54 -15.81
N TRP A 201 0.38 2.40 -15.19
CA TRP A 201 0.42 2.63 -13.74
C TRP A 201 -0.72 1.93 -13.04
N TRP A 202 -0.38 1.08 -12.07
CA TRP A 202 -1.26 0.17 -11.36
C TRP A 202 -1.40 0.59 -9.90
N ARG A 203 -2.65 0.79 -9.46
CA ARG A 203 -3.00 1.19 -8.11
C ARG A 203 -2.91 0.00 -7.15
N GLN A 204 -2.22 0.19 -6.03
CA GLN A 204 -1.95 -0.89 -5.09
C GLN A 204 -3.21 -1.44 -4.38
N VAL A 205 -4.19 -0.58 -4.07
CA VAL A 205 -5.35 -0.98 -3.24
C VAL A 205 -6.26 -2.02 -3.90
N ASN A 206 -6.37 -1.99 -5.23
CA ASN A 206 -7.29 -2.82 -6.00
C ASN A 206 -6.62 -3.54 -7.19
N GLY A 207 -5.38 -3.19 -7.52
CA GLY A 207 -4.65 -3.76 -8.66
C GLY A 207 -5.06 -3.20 -10.01
N GLU A 208 -5.78 -2.09 -10.07
CA GLU A 208 -6.27 -1.47 -11.31
C GLU A 208 -5.16 -0.68 -12.02
N ALA A 209 -5.02 -0.85 -13.34
CA ALA A 209 -4.28 0.08 -14.17
C ALA A 209 -5.08 1.38 -14.34
N ILE A 210 -4.58 2.49 -13.81
CA ILE A 210 -5.28 3.78 -13.78
C ILE A 210 -4.74 4.78 -14.81
N ALA A 211 -3.58 4.48 -15.39
CA ALA A 211 -3.00 5.23 -16.49
C ALA A 211 -2.18 4.33 -17.43
N GLY A 212 -2.01 4.77 -18.67
CA GLY A 212 -1.25 4.05 -19.69
C GLY A 212 -2.07 3.08 -20.55
N PRO A 213 -1.39 2.29 -21.41
CA PRO A 213 -2.04 1.45 -22.41
C PRO A 213 -3.05 0.43 -21.85
N LEU A 214 -2.88 0.01 -20.60
CA LEU A 214 -3.72 -1.01 -19.97
C LEU A 214 -4.80 -0.44 -19.04
N LYS A 215 -5.07 0.88 -19.08
CA LYS A 215 -6.05 1.56 -18.22
C LYS A 215 -7.39 0.80 -18.17
N GLY A 216 -7.88 0.52 -16.96
CA GLY A 216 -9.09 -0.24 -16.66
C GLY A 216 -8.90 -1.75 -16.47
N GLN A 217 -7.70 -2.30 -16.70
CA GLN A 217 -7.40 -3.70 -16.38
C GLN A 217 -7.04 -3.88 -14.91
N TYR A 218 -7.14 -5.12 -14.41
CA TYR A 218 -6.86 -5.46 -13.01
C TYR A 218 -5.85 -6.61 -12.91
N LEU A 219 -4.91 -6.49 -11.97
CA LEU A 219 -4.02 -7.60 -11.60
C LEU A 219 -4.80 -8.68 -10.86
N PRO A 220 -4.61 -9.98 -11.18
CA PRO A 220 -5.23 -11.05 -10.42
C PRO A 220 -4.72 -11.06 -8.98
N GLY A 221 -5.63 -10.95 -8.00
CA GLY A 221 -5.30 -10.93 -6.59
C GLY A 221 -5.21 -12.32 -5.94
N PHE A 222 -4.44 -12.42 -4.86
CA PHE A 222 -4.51 -13.51 -3.89
C PHE A 222 -5.22 -13.05 -2.63
N GLN A 223 -5.87 -13.99 -1.95
CA GLN A 223 -6.35 -13.77 -0.60
C GLN A 223 -5.16 -13.76 0.36
N ALA A 224 -5.12 -12.75 1.22
CA ALA A 224 -4.12 -12.62 2.27
C ALA A 224 -4.79 -12.21 3.59
N GLU A 225 -4.09 -12.47 4.69
CA GLU A 225 -4.57 -12.27 6.05
C GLU A 225 -3.58 -11.43 6.84
N GLN A 226 -4.09 -10.47 7.60
CA GLN A 226 -3.27 -9.70 8.53
C GLN A 226 -3.55 -10.18 9.95
N MET A 227 -2.53 -10.72 10.60
CA MET A 227 -2.61 -11.19 11.98
C MET A 227 -1.23 -11.18 12.64
N THR A 228 -1.15 -11.49 13.93
CA THR A 228 0.16 -11.73 14.57
C THR A 228 0.83 -12.98 14.00
N LEU A 229 2.16 -13.02 13.99
CA LEU A 229 2.91 -14.19 13.57
C LEU A 229 2.51 -15.41 14.41
N GLN A 230 2.29 -15.23 15.72
CA GLN A 230 1.78 -16.27 16.59
C GLN A 230 0.47 -16.88 16.06
N ALA A 231 -0.55 -16.05 15.85
CA ALA A 231 -1.85 -16.51 15.35
C ALA A 231 -1.74 -17.19 13.98
N TRP A 232 -0.86 -16.68 13.10
CA TRP A 232 -0.62 -17.28 11.79
C TRP A 232 0.00 -18.68 11.91
N THR A 233 0.96 -18.86 12.80
CA THR A 233 1.67 -20.14 12.97
C THR A 233 0.82 -21.22 13.67
N GLU A 234 -0.19 -20.82 14.43
CA GLU A 234 -1.20 -21.75 14.96
C GLU A 234 -2.02 -22.39 13.84
N LEU A 235 -2.23 -21.67 12.72
CA LEU A 235 -2.93 -22.16 11.53
C LEU A 235 -1.99 -22.85 10.53
N HIS A 236 -0.76 -22.36 10.43
CA HIS A 236 0.22 -22.74 9.41
C HIS A 236 1.60 -22.99 10.05
N PRO A 237 1.78 -24.09 10.82
CA PRO A 237 3.03 -24.40 11.50
C PRO A 237 4.21 -24.64 10.54
N GLU A 238 3.94 -25.00 9.29
CA GLU A 238 4.92 -25.20 8.21
C GLU A 238 5.27 -23.91 7.43
N THR A 239 4.71 -22.76 7.83
CA THR A 239 4.95 -21.48 7.14
C THR A 239 6.44 -21.15 7.08
N LEU A 240 6.85 -20.55 5.97
CA LEU A 240 8.12 -19.81 5.93
C LEU A 240 7.87 -18.33 6.22
N VAL A 241 8.83 -17.69 6.89
CA VAL A 241 8.75 -16.30 7.33
C VAL A 241 9.86 -15.50 6.66
N LEU A 242 9.50 -14.36 6.07
CA LEU A 242 10.45 -13.41 5.51
C LEU A 242 11.39 -12.88 6.59
N GLN A 243 12.69 -12.95 6.34
CA GLN A 243 13.74 -12.41 7.20
C GLN A 243 14.18 -11.01 6.75
N PRO A 244 14.72 -10.18 7.66
CA PRO A 244 15.20 -8.85 7.30
C PRO A 244 16.43 -8.94 6.38
N ASP A 245 16.41 -8.21 5.28
CA ASP A 245 17.61 -7.91 4.50
C ASP A 245 18.56 -7.04 5.35
N SER A 246 19.76 -7.55 5.59
CA SER A 246 20.76 -6.92 6.44
C SER A 246 21.21 -5.53 5.94
N THR A 247 20.97 -5.22 4.66
CA THR A 247 21.25 -3.93 4.03
C THR A 247 20.34 -2.81 4.56
N PHE A 248 19.14 -3.14 5.04
CA PHE A 248 18.08 -2.16 5.37
C PHE A 248 17.72 -2.10 6.86
N LYS A 249 18.65 -2.50 7.74
CA LYS A 249 18.42 -2.58 9.20
C LYS A 249 17.87 -1.29 9.80
N GLU A 250 18.43 -0.14 9.45
CA GLU A 250 18.01 1.15 10.00
C GLU A 250 16.58 1.52 9.57
N GLN A 251 16.24 1.21 8.32
CA GLN A 251 14.93 1.48 7.75
C GLN A 251 13.87 0.60 8.42
N TYR A 252 14.16 -0.69 8.61
CA TYR A 252 13.28 -1.58 9.38
C TYR A 252 13.14 -1.14 10.83
N ALA A 253 14.21 -0.74 11.51
CA ALA A 253 14.14 -0.22 12.87
C ALA A 253 13.22 1.02 12.95
N SER A 254 13.25 1.88 11.93
CA SER A 254 12.36 3.05 11.85
C SER A 254 10.87 2.71 11.66
N MET A 255 10.57 1.48 11.20
CA MET A 255 9.22 0.97 10.97
C MET A 255 8.61 0.26 12.19
N GLU A 256 9.41 -0.09 13.20
CA GLU A 256 8.94 -0.72 14.46
C GLU A 256 7.67 -0.10 15.08
N PRO A 257 7.54 1.24 15.23
CA PRO A 257 6.35 1.83 15.85
C PRO A 257 5.11 1.82 14.96
N TYR A 258 5.23 1.48 13.67
CA TYR A 258 4.17 1.61 12.66
C TYR A 258 2.98 0.71 12.97
N GLU A 259 3.21 -0.59 13.17
CA GLU A 259 2.16 -1.58 13.45
C GLU A 259 1.43 -1.32 14.78
N LYS A 260 2.06 -0.57 15.68
CA LYS A 260 1.49 -0.17 16.98
C LYS A 260 0.76 1.18 16.91
N GLY A 261 0.74 1.83 15.74
CA GLY A 261 0.14 3.14 15.55
C GLY A 261 0.87 4.26 16.31
N LYS A 262 2.14 4.07 16.65
CA LYS A 262 2.95 4.99 17.46
C LYS A 262 3.83 5.93 16.61
N VAL A 263 3.73 5.86 15.29
CA VAL A 263 4.44 6.77 14.39
C VAL A 263 3.87 8.19 14.51
N LYS A 264 4.76 9.18 14.66
CA LYS A 264 4.39 10.61 14.78
C LYS A 264 4.46 11.38 13.45
N ARG A 265 4.84 10.71 12.34
CA ARG A 265 4.93 11.34 11.02
C ARG A 265 3.53 11.70 10.51
N LYS A 266 3.40 12.85 9.82
CA LYS A 266 2.10 13.35 9.32
C LYS A 266 1.37 12.34 8.44
N LEU A 267 2.06 11.74 7.48
CA LEU A 267 1.48 10.82 6.48
C LEU A 267 1.07 9.46 7.05
N THR A 268 1.84 8.92 7.99
CA THR A 268 1.69 7.52 8.45
C THR A 268 1.36 7.43 9.96
N GLY A 269 0.99 8.55 10.58
CA GLY A 269 0.61 8.59 11.99
C GLY A 269 -0.87 8.26 12.16
N ARG A 270 -1.21 7.45 13.17
CA ARG A 270 -2.60 7.05 13.47
C ARG A 270 -3.33 8.16 14.24
N ASP A 271 -4.61 8.37 13.91
CA ASP A 271 -5.53 9.10 14.78
C ASP A 271 -6.12 8.15 15.83
N SER A 272 -6.01 8.50 17.12
CA SER A 272 -6.47 7.65 18.23
C SER A 272 -7.98 7.69 18.45
N LEU A 273 -8.62 8.79 18.05
CA LEU A 273 -10.07 8.95 18.09
C LEU A 273 -10.74 8.14 16.98
N SER A 274 -12.00 7.75 17.17
CA SER A 274 -12.79 7.07 16.15
C SER A 274 -13.16 8.02 15.01
N TRP A 275 -13.31 7.46 13.81
CA TRP A 275 -13.86 8.14 12.63
C TRP A 275 -13.14 9.43 12.18
N LYS A 276 -11.83 9.54 12.44
CA LYS A 276 -10.93 10.54 11.88
C LYS A 276 -10.26 9.99 10.62
N PRO A 277 -9.72 10.85 9.72
CA PRO A 277 -9.13 10.40 8.46
C PRO A 277 -8.10 9.26 8.61
N LYS A 278 -7.30 9.25 9.68
CA LYS A 278 -6.30 8.19 9.95
C LYS A 278 -6.65 7.32 11.15
N SER A 279 -7.94 7.25 11.50
CA SER A 279 -8.46 6.17 12.35
C SER A 279 -8.30 4.85 11.61
N TRP A 280 -7.98 3.80 12.35
CA TRP A 280 -7.96 2.45 11.78
C TRP A 280 -9.38 1.91 11.70
N VAL A 281 -9.70 1.30 10.57
CA VAL A 281 -10.95 0.59 10.35
C VAL A 281 -10.67 -0.79 9.80
N VAL A 282 -11.57 -1.73 10.07
CA VAL A 282 -11.69 -2.93 9.23
C VAL A 282 -12.70 -2.61 8.14
N GLY A 283 -12.28 -2.75 6.88
CA GLY A 283 -13.14 -2.60 5.71
C GLY A 283 -13.63 -3.96 5.24
N VAL A 284 -14.92 -4.05 4.91
CA VAL A 284 -15.55 -5.24 4.31
C VAL A 284 -16.31 -4.81 3.07
N GLU A 285 -16.04 -5.48 1.95
CA GLU A 285 -16.78 -5.30 0.70
C GLU A 285 -17.48 -6.61 0.32
N ARG A 286 -18.80 -6.54 0.06
CA ARG A 286 -19.62 -7.67 -0.39
C ARG A 286 -20.73 -7.21 -1.31
N ASN A 287 -20.87 -7.88 -2.46
CA ASN A 287 -21.93 -7.63 -3.44
C ASN A 287 -22.07 -6.12 -3.76
N GLN A 288 -20.93 -5.44 -4.05
CA GLN A 288 -20.84 -4.00 -4.31
C GLN A 288 -21.19 -3.07 -3.13
N ALA A 289 -21.58 -3.61 -1.97
CA ALA A 289 -21.75 -2.85 -0.74
C ALA A 289 -20.44 -2.86 0.06
N ALA A 290 -20.11 -1.71 0.64
CA ALA A 290 -18.95 -1.56 1.51
C ALA A 290 -19.36 -1.10 2.91
N ARG A 291 -18.64 -1.58 3.93
CA ARG A 291 -18.80 -1.13 5.32
C ARG A 291 -17.45 -1.01 6.02
N ALA A 292 -17.30 0.07 6.76
CA ALA A 292 -16.18 0.32 7.66
C ALA A 292 -16.60 0.05 9.11
N TYR A 293 -15.71 -0.59 9.87
CA TYR A 293 -15.86 -0.87 11.30
C TYR A 293 -14.71 -0.22 12.06
N ASP A 294 -15.02 0.66 13.02
CA ASP A 294 -13.99 1.38 13.78
C ASP A 294 -13.16 0.42 14.63
N TRP A 295 -11.83 0.47 14.48
CA TRP A 295 -10.93 -0.44 15.19
C TRP A 295 -11.00 -0.28 16.70
N SER A 296 -11.18 0.95 17.20
CA SER A 296 -11.27 1.20 18.64
C SER A 296 -12.56 0.65 19.24
N GLN A 297 -13.65 0.62 18.49
CA GLN A 297 -14.89 -0.08 18.88
C GLN A 297 -14.71 -1.60 18.85
N LEU A 298 -14.13 -2.15 17.77
CA LEU A 298 -13.88 -3.59 17.64
C LEU A 298 -12.98 -4.11 18.77
N LEU A 299 -11.96 -3.36 19.17
CA LEU A 299 -11.09 -3.72 20.30
C LEU A 299 -11.85 -3.83 21.63
N LYS A 300 -12.90 -3.03 21.83
CA LYS A 300 -13.74 -3.04 23.03
C LYS A 300 -14.76 -4.17 23.00
N GLN A 301 -15.41 -4.37 21.85
CA GLN A 301 -16.47 -5.37 21.70
C GLN A 301 -15.93 -6.79 21.58
N LYS A 302 -14.72 -6.97 21.03
CA LYS A 302 -14.06 -8.24 20.70
C LYS A 302 -14.77 -9.08 19.65
N ILE A 303 -16.10 -9.10 19.63
CA ILE A 303 -16.93 -9.71 18.60
C ILE A 303 -18.05 -8.76 18.18
N THR A 304 -18.41 -8.78 16.91
CA THR A 304 -19.49 -7.97 16.34
C THR A 304 -20.29 -8.82 15.36
N ASN A 305 -21.60 -8.99 15.63
CA ASN A 305 -22.52 -9.63 14.71
C ASN A 305 -23.16 -8.55 13.84
N ASP A 306 -23.12 -8.72 12.52
CA ASP A 306 -23.66 -7.76 11.57
C ASP A 306 -24.29 -8.46 10.34
N SER A 307 -24.80 -7.69 9.40
CA SER A 307 -25.13 -8.11 8.04
C SER A 307 -24.83 -7.02 7.01
N LEU A 308 -24.23 -7.42 5.89
CA LEU A 308 -23.91 -6.56 4.75
C LEU A 308 -24.38 -7.23 3.46
N ALA A 309 -25.25 -6.54 2.71
CA ALA A 309 -25.81 -7.02 1.44
C ALA A 309 -26.32 -8.47 1.51
N GLY A 310 -27.09 -8.78 2.57
CA GLY A 310 -27.66 -10.11 2.83
C GLY A 310 -26.68 -11.16 3.36
N THR A 311 -25.38 -10.85 3.44
CA THR A 311 -24.38 -11.74 4.04
C THR A 311 -24.34 -11.50 5.55
N PRO A 312 -24.60 -12.50 6.40
CA PRO A 312 -24.50 -12.34 7.84
C PRO A 312 -23.03 -12.45 8.27
N LEU A 313 -22.51 -11.39 8.90
CA LEU A 313 -21.10 -11.25 9.23
C LEU A 313 -20.86 -11.48 10.73
N LEU A 314 -19.75 -12.13 11.05
CA LEU A 314 -19.12 -12.11 12.36
C LEU A 314 -17.73 -11.48 12.23
N LEU A 315 -17.51 -10.36 12.90
CA LEU A 315 -16.18 -9.80 13.10
C LEU A 315 -15.64 -10.23 14.46
N MET A 316 -14.36 -10.55 14.53
CA MET A 316 -13.66 -10.88 15.77
C MET A 316 -12.30 -10.18 15.80
N VAL A 317 -11.94 -9.61 16.95
CA VAL A 317 -10.59 -9.11 17.24
C VAL A 317 -10.04 -9.88 18.43
N ALA A 318 -8.88 -10.49 18.24
CA ALA A 318 -8.27 -11.32 19.26
C ALA A 318 -7.72 -10.53 20.45
N SER A 319 -7.34 -11.25 21.49
CA SER A 319 -6.76 -10.71 22.72
C SER A 319 -5.42 -10.00 22.48
N ASP A 320 -4.65 -10.45 21.48
CA ASP A 320 -3.41 -9.80 21.02
C ASP A 320 -3.63 -8.39 20.43
N SER A 321 -4.89 -7.99 20.24
CA SER A 321 -5.29 -6.65 19.79
C SER A 321 -4.72 -6.26 18.42
N ALA A 322 -4.36 -7.24 17.59
CA ALA A 322 -3.85 -7.05 16.23
C ALA A 322 -4.48 -8.03 15.22
N THR A 323 -4.70 -9.28 15.63
CA THR A 323 -5.37 -10.30 14.83
C THR A 323 -6.86 -10.01 14.76
N PHE A 324 -7.41 -10.04 13.54
CA PHE A 324 -8.84 -9.91 13.31
C PHE A 324 -9.30 -10.87 12.22
N HIS A 325 -10.57 -11.25 12.30
CA HIS A 325 -11.22 -12.06 11.29
C HIS A 325 -12.61 -11.52 10.99
N VAL A 326 -13.05 -11.75 9.76
CA VAL A 326 -14.44 -11.56 9.35
C VAL A 326 -14.90 -12.87 8.72
N TRP A 327 -16.03 -13.39 9.19
CA TRP A 327 -16.60 -14.63 8.69
C TRP A 327 -18.07 -14.48 8.30
N ASN A 328 -18.53 -15.39 7.45
CA ASN A 328 -19.94 -15.67 7.28
C ASN A 328 -20.41 -16.49 8.48
N ARG A 329 -21.37 -15.97 9.25
CA ARG A 329 -21.97 -16.67 10.40
C ARG A 329 -23.13 -17.61 10.01
N ASN A 330 -23.37 -17.79 8.72
CA ASN A 330 -24.23 -18.87 8.22
C ASN A 330 -23.46 -20.19 8.19
N VAL A 331 -23.93 -21.18 8.94
CA VAL A 331 -23.40 -22.54 8.99
C VAL A 331 -24.50 -23.49 8.57
N ASN A 332 -24.32 -24.19 7.44
CA ASN A 332 -25.28 -25.15 6.89
C ASN A 332 -26.72 -24.60 6.72
N GLY A 333 -26.86 -23.33 6.36
CA GLY A 333 -28.16 -22.69 6.17
C GLY A 333 -28.72 -21.99 7.42
N GLN A 334 -28.12 -22.19 8.59
CA GLN A 334 -28.52 -21.55 9.83
C GLN A 334 -27.62 -20.34 10.13
N VAL A 335 -28.24 -19.17 10.29
CA VAL A 335 -27.53 -17.96 10.72
C VAL A 335 -27.35 -17.99 12.24
N LEU A 336 -26.10 -18.02 12.69
CA LEU A 336 -25.75 -18.07 14.10
C LEU A 336 -25.52 -16.68 14.70
N HIS A 337 -25.80 -16.49 15.99
CA HIS A 337 -25.51 -15.28 16.76
C HIS A 337 -24.51 -15.57 17.87
N PHE A 338 -23.39 -14.86 17.84
CA PHE A 338 -22.27 -15.13 18.72
C PHE A 338 -22.19 -14.18 19.91
N THR A 339 -21.84 -14.73 21.07
CA THR A 339 -21.48 -13.98 22.28
C THR A 339 -20.08 -14.39 22.76
N VAL A 340 -19.39 -13.50 23.46
CA VAL A 340 -18.08 -13.82 24.04
C VAL A 340 -18.29 -14.91 25.09
N ASP A 341 -17.47 -15.95 25.03
CA ASP A 341 -17.50 -17.05 25.99
C ASP A 341 -16.33 -16.92 26.97
N SER A 342 -15.11 -16.81 26.44
CA SER A 342 -13.89 -16.53 27.20
C SER A 342 -12.87 -15.83 26.30
N THR A 343 -11.63 -15.61 26.78
CA THR A 343 -10.57 -15.01 25.97
C THR A 343 -10.39 -15.79 24.68
N ASP A 344 -10.56 -15.11 23.53
CA ASP A 344 -10.39 -15.71 22.21
C ASP A 344 -11.31 -16.92 21.90
N SER A 345 -12.42 -17.02 22.64
CA SER A 345 -13.48 -18.03 22.46
C SER A 345 -14.86 -17.37 22.42
N PHE A 346 -15.74 -17.90 21.58
CA PHE A 346 -17.10 -17.40 21.42
C PHE A 346 -18.11 -18.54 21.29
N ARG A 347 -19.34 -18.28 21.71
CA ARG A 347 -20.44 -19.24 21.75
C ARG A 347 -21.60 -18.78 20.90
N ASP A 348 -22.15 -19.66 20.07
CA ASP A 348 -23.40 -19.36 19.36
C ASP A 348 -24.63 -19.60 20.24
N ARG A 349 -25.65 -18.76 20.10
CA ARG A 349 -26.88 -18.82 20.91
C ARG A 349 -27.81 -19.94 20.47
N GLU A 350 -27.76 -20.31 19.20
CA GLU A 350 -28.71 -21.25 18.59
C GLU A 350 -28.46 -22.70 19.00
N THR A 351 -27.19 -23.09 19.13
CA THR A 351 -26.79 -24.47 19.45
C THR A 351 -25.99 -24.56 20.73
N GLY A 352 -25.53 -23.42 21.27
CA GLY A 352 -24.65 -23.37 22.43
C GLY A 352 -23.23 -23.87 22.14
N SER A 353 -22.85 -24.05 20.87
CA SER A 353 -21.53 -24.57 20.50
C SER A 353 -20.44 -23.51 20.73
N VAL A 354 -19.23 -23.97 21.05
CA VAL A 354 -18.07 -23.12 21.36
C VAL A 354 -17.11 -23.10 20.20
N TRP A 355 -16.55 -21.94 19.91
CA TRP A 355 -15.71 -21.68 18.76
C TRP A 355 -14.48 -20.90 19.18
N ASN A 356 -13.32 -21.26 18.61
CA ASN A 356 -12.05 -20.59 18.91
C ASN A 356 -11.80 -19.37 18.01
N ARG A 357 -10.74 -18.61 18.30
CA ARG A 357 -10.27 -17.46 17.53
C ARG A 357 -10.03 -17.69 16.04
N HIS A 358 -9.95 -18.95 15.60
CA HIS A 358 -9.74 -19.33 14.20
C HIS A 358 -11.06 -19.66 13.48
N GLY A 359 -12.20 -19.44 14.13
CA GLY A 359 -13.52 -19.73 13.57
C GLY A 359 -13.81 -21.23 13.50
N VAL A 360 -13.14 -22.06 14.30
CA VAL A 360 -13.37 -23.51 14.37
C VAL A 360 -14.18 -23.83 15.61
N CYS A 361 -15.27 -24.57 15.43
CA CYS A 361 -16.07 -25.06 16.54
C CYS A 361 -15.34 -26.20 17.26
N THR A 362 -15.10 -26.03 18.55
CA THR A 362 -14.33 -26.96 19.41
C THR A 362 -15.23 -27.84 20.26
N GLU A 363 -16.44 -27.37 20.60
CA GLU A 363 -17.38 -28.07 21.50
C GLU A 363 -18.83 -27.84 21.08
N GLY A 364 -19.71 -28.76 21.45
CA GLY A 364 -21.15 -28.67 21.15
C GLY A 364 -21.56 -29.37 19.85
N LEU A 365 -22.79 -29.07 19.41
CA LEU A 365 -23.44 -29.74 18.27
C LEU A 365 -22.72 -29.51 16.94
N LEU A 366 -22.03 -28.39 16.81
CA LEU A 366 -21.32 -28.00 15.58
C LEU A 366 -19.83 -28.33 15.60
N LYS A 367 -19.36 -29.14 16.56
CA LYS A 367 -17.93 -29.47 16.73
C LYS A 367 -17.27 -29.91 15.41
N GLY A 368 -16.12 -29.31 15.11
CA GLY A 368 -15.34 -29.54 13.90
C GLY A 368 -15.75 -28.71 12.69
N LYS A 369 -16.89 -27.99 12.73
CA LYS A 369 -17.26 -27.03 11.68
C LYS A 369 -16.37 -25.79 11.73
N LYS A 370 -16.23 -25.14 10.57
CA LYS A 370 -15.45 -23.90 10.41
C LYS A 370 -16.30 -22.82 9.78
N LEU A 371 -16.17 -21.59 10.25
CA LEU A 371 -16.81 -20.43 9.65
C LEU A 371 -16.09 -20.06 8.34
N ALA A 372 -16.88 -19.72 7.32
CA ALA A 372 -16.33 -19.34 6.01
C ALA A 372 -15.77 -17.91 6.07
N ARG A 373 -14.51 -17.73 5.71
CA ARG A 373 -13.84 -16.41 5.73
C ARG A 373 -14.46 -15.44 4.73
N ILE A 374 -14.56 -14.18 5.15
CA ILE A 374 -14.87 -13.02 4.32
C ILE A 374 -13.59 -12.19 4.20
N PRO A 375 -13.12 -11.88 2.98
CA PRO A 375 -12.01 -10.97 2.77
C PRO A 375 -12.29 -9.62 3.44
N ALA A 376 -11.33 -9.17 4.23
CA ALA A 376 -11.40 -7.92 4.97
C ALA A 376 -10.00 -7.39 5.21
N THR A 377 -9.90 -6.08 5.36
CA THR A 377 -8.62 -5.37 5.37
C THR A 377 -8.62 -4.34 6.47
N GLN A 378 -7.49 -4.15 7.16
CA GLN A 378 -7.37 -3.09 8.15
C GLN A 378 -6.69 -1.89 7.48
N GLU A 379 -7.39 -0.77 7.40
CA GLU A 379 -6.94 0.40 6.62
C GLU A 379 -7.10 1.68 7.44
N TYR A 380 -6.50 2.78 6.98
CA TYR A 380 -6.93 4.11 7.41
C TYR A 380 -8.28 4.46 6.79
N LEU A 381 -9.13 5.15 7.55
CA LEU A 381 -10.47 5.52 7.12
C LEU A 381 -10.49 6.31 5.80
N HIS A 382 -9.63 7.32 5.65
CA HIS A 382 -9.59 8.14 4.42
C HIS A 382 -9.28 7.29 3.18
N SER A 383 -8.35 6.34 3.29
CA SER A 383 -8.03 5.42 2.20
C SER A 383 -9.25 4.56 1.86
N TRP A 384 -9.88 3.97 2.88
CA TRP A 384 -11.07 3.15 2.69
C TRP A 384 -12.21 3.91 2.00
N GLU A 385 -12.53 5.13 2.48
CA GLU A 385 -13.61 5.97 1.93
C GLU A 385 -13.29 6.48 0.52
N THR A 386 -12.02 6.73 0.20
CA THR A 386 -11.60 7.15 -1.15
C THR A 386 -11.92 6.07 -2.18
N PHE A 387 -11.64 4.81 -1.87
CA PHE A 387 -11.86 3.69 -2.81
C PHE A 387 -13.22 3.00 -2.64
N HIS A 388 -13.99 3.40 -1.62
CA HIS A 388 -15.36 2.95 -1.38
C HIS A 388 -16.24 4.14 -0.97
N PRO A 389 -16.51 5.10 -1.87
CA PRO A 389 -17.22 6.34 -1.53
C PRO A 389 -18.65 6.11 -1.01
N ALA A 390 -19.27 5.00 -1.39
CA ALA A 390 -20.58 4.59 -0.89
C ALA A 390 -20.53 3.76 0.41
N THR A 391 -19.37 3.63 1.06
CA THR A 391 -19.22 2.83 2.27
C THR A 391 -20.13 3.34 3.38
N THR A 392 -20.80 2.41 4.03
CA THR A 392 -21.48 2.68 5.31
C THR A 392 -20.49 2.58 6.46
N ARG A 393 -20.81 3.21 7.59
CA ARG A 393 -20.09 3.03 8.85
C ARG A 393 -20.97 2.18 9.78
N TYR A 394 -20.38 1.16 10.39
CA TYR A 394 -21.05 0.38 11.42
C TYR A 394 -21.22 1.22 12.70
N LEU A 395 -22.38 1.13 13.36
CA LEU A 395 -22.74 1.95 14.52
C LEU A 395 -22.59 1.20 15.84
#